data_AF-A0A964YN18-F1
#
_entry.id   AF-A0A964YN18-F1
#
_cell.length_a   1.000
_cell.length_b   1.000
_cell.length_c   1.000
_cell.angle_alpha   90.00
_cell.angle_beta   90.00
_cell.angle_gamma   90.00
#
_symmetry.space_group_name_H-M   'P 1'
#
loop_
_entity.id
_entity.type
_entity.pdbx_description
1 polymer ?
#
loop_
_entity_poly.entity_id
_entity_poly.type
_entity_poly.pdbx_seq_one_letter_code
_entity_poly.pdbx_strand_id
1 'polypeptide(L)'
;MSLILNGTKPLPLKTTLFQNLPRIMKTLTGLLFLLHGSSPFAQKLVVELYEKQDFVAYRNTSIDSTLMNPDYLSEIDRSKTKYVFDLTEKTSAFFREDEFASILPIAFEKISENQLQVQILQEGLHYGLLINLDPAQESVLWYGFSEFTTTVMKAHQFKLFKCG
;
A
#
# COMPACT_ATOMS: atom_id res chain seq x y z
N MET A 1 -82.58 10.26 48.54
CA MET A 1 -83.32 11.53 48.36
C MET A 1 -83.15 11.94 46.90
N SER A 2 -84.25 11.90 46.12
CA SER A 2 -84.57 12.56 44.82
C SER A 2 -83.46 12.87 43.80
N LEU A 3 -83.57 12.75 42.46
CA LEU A 3 -84.61 12.56 41.42
C LEU A 3 -83.83 12.13 40.15
N ILE A 4 -84.16 11.07 39.39
CA ILE A 4 -85.13 10.94 38.28
C ILE A 4 -84.95 11.92 37.09
N LEU A 5 -84.53 11.33 35.92
CA LEU A 5 -84.89 11.59 34.49
C LEU A 5 -84.55 12.98 33.88
N ASN A 6 -84.29 13.20 32.59
CA ASN A 6 -84.57 12.55 31.29
C ASN A 6 -83.50 13.05 30.28
N GLY A 7 -83.03 12.26 29.30
CA GLY A 7 -83.55 12.24 27.92
C GLY A 7 -83.14 13.51 27.15
N THR A 8 -82.35 13.48 26.07
CA THR A 8 -82.81 13.00 24.75
C THR A 8 -81.66 12.66 23.78
N LYS A 9 -82.08 11.86 22.80
CA LYS A 9 -81.39 11.10 21.75
C LYS A 9 -81.30 11.93 20.42
N PRO A 10 -80.78 11.42 19.29
CA PRO A 10 -79.60 12.01 18.64
C PRO A 10 -79.69 12.16 17.09
N LEU A 11 -78.51 12.33 16.46
CA LEU A 11 -78.11 12.03 15.06
C LEU A 11 -78.52 13.05 13.96
N PRO A 12 -77.90 13.03 12.75
CA PRO A 12 -76.53 12.61 12.35
C PRO A 12 -75.88 13.53 11.27
N LEU A 13 -74.61 13.30 10.88
CA LEU A 13 -74.21 12.71 9.59
C LEU A 13 -72.70 12.91 9.30
N LYS A 14 -72.08 11.84 8.76
CA LYS A 14 -70.92 11.81 7.83
C LYS A 14 -69.55 12.17 8.47
N THR A 15 -68.43 11.44 8.30
CA THR A 15 -68.00 10.47 7.29
C THR A 15 -66.71 9.75 7.79
N THR A 16 -66.42 8.58 7.20
CA THR A 16 -65.08 7.96 6.96
C THR A 16 -64.23 7.37 8.10
N LEU A 17 -64.21 6.02 8.14
CA LEU A 17 -63.03 5.13 8.02
C LEU A 17 -61.68 5.60 8.58
N PHE A 18 -61.20 4.95 9.65
CA PHE A 18 -59.82 4.46 9.92
C PHE A 18 -59.87 3.74 11.29
N GLN A 19 -60.17 2.44 11.36
CA GLN A 19 -59.20 1.34 11.41
C GLN A 19 -57.88 1.64 12.14
N ASN A 20 -57.83 1.15 13.39
CA ASN A 20 -56.72 0.42 14.01
C ASN A 20 -55.31 1.01 13.94
N LEU A 21 -54.84 1.59 15.05
CA LEU A 21 -53.48 1.32 15.50
C LEU A 21 -53.40 -0.15 15.94
N PRO A 22 -52.35 -0.91 15.55
CA PRO A 22 -51.17 -0.89 16.40
C PRO A 22 -49.83 -1.07 15.65
N ARG A 23 -48.75 -1.01 16.45
CA ARG A 23 -47.36 -1.37 16.14
C ARG A 23 -46.52 -0.33 15.40
N ILE A 24 -45.93 0.53 16.22
CA ILE A 24 -44.58 1.06 16.04
C ILE A 24 -43.63 -0.13 15.84
N MET A 25 -43.18 -0.37 14.61
CA MET A 25 -41.98 -1.15 14.29
C MET A 25 -41.63 -0.91 12.82
N LYS A 26 -40.32 -0.80 12.57
CA LYS A 26 -39.63 -0.72 11.27
C LYS A 26 -39.45 0.68 10.67
N THR A 27 -38.75 1.55 11.39
CA THR A 27 -38.02 2.66 10.76
C THR A 27 -36.55 2.26 10.60
N LEU A 28 -36.11 2.28 9.34
CA LEU A 28 -34.73 2.30 8.86
C LEU A 28 -33.82 1.12 9.23
N THR A 29 -34.07 -0.04 8.62
CA THR A 29 -32.98 -0.95 8.23
C THR A 29 -32.62 -0.62 6.79
N GLY A 30 -31.71 0.32 6.58
CA GLY A 30 -31.41 0.76 5.22
C GLY A 30 -30.41 1.90 5.10
N LEU A 31 -29.36 1.93 5.92
CA LEU A 31 -28.16 2.71 5.62
C LEU A 31 -26.97 2.28 6.50
N LEU A 32 -26.56 1.00 6.41
CA LEU A 32 -25.28 0.56 7.00
C LEU A 32 -24.53 -0.38 6.04
N PHE A 33 -24.44 0.02 4.77
CA PHE A 33 -23.41 -0.48 3.84
C PHE A 33 -22.21 0.48 3.77
N LEU A 34 -22.03 1.34 4.79
CA LEU A 34 -20.87 2.24 4.96
C LEU A 34 -19.70 1.57 5.70
N LEU A 35 -19.68 0.25 5.74
CA LEU A 35 -18.50 -0.53 6.15
C LEU A 35 -18.26 -1.61 5.09
N HIS A 36 -18.17 -1.20 3.82
CA HIS A 36 -17.21 -1.87 2.95
C HIS A 36 -15.84 -1.54 3.54
N GLY A 37 -15.45 -2.33 4.54
CA GLY A 37 -14.07 -2.44 4.95
C GLY A 37 -13.32 -2.91 3.73
N SER A 38 -12.84 -1.96 2.93
CA SER A 38 -11.52 -2.10 2.35
C SER A 38 -10.62 -2.34 3.56
N SER A 39 -10.40 -3.61 3.90
CA SER A 39 -9.27 -3.96 4.73
C SER A 39 -8.09 -3.19 4.14
N PRO A 40 -7.43 -2.28 4.87
CA PRO A 40 -6.16 -1.76 4.44
C PRO A 40 -5.19 -2.92 4.59
N PHE A 41 -5.28 -3.84 3.65
CA PHE A 41 -4.38 -4.95 3.48
C PHE A 41 -2.99 -4.34 3.44
N ALA A 42 -2.17 -4.67 4.44
CA ALA A 42 -0.84 -4.09 4.57
C ALA A 42 -0.04 -4.60 3.38
N GLN A 43 0.11 -3.76 2.35
CA GLN A 43 0.86 -4.14 1.15
C GLN A 43 2.33 -4.14 1.50
N LYS A 44 2.84 -5.34 1.78
CA LYS A 44 4.25 -5.56 2.10
C LYS A 44 4.92 -6.21 0.92
N LEU A 45 6.02 -5.62 0.45
CA LEU A 45 6.89 -6.23 -0.53
C LEU A 45 8.19 -6.63 0.16
N VAL A 46 8.51 -7.92 0.13
CA VAL A 46 9.78 -8.43 0.64
C VAL A 46 10.70 -8.74 -0.53
N VAL A 47 11.91 -8.20 -0.47
CA VAL A 47 12.97 -8.42 -1.45
C VAL A 47 14.14 -9.05 -0.72
N GLU A 48 14.47 -10.29 -1.05
CA GLU A 48 15.67 -10.98 -0.54
C GLU A 48 16.68 -11.09 -1.66
N LEU A 49 17.89 -10.57 -1.45
CA LEU A 49 18.99 -10.63 -2.40
C LEU A 49 20.06 -11.59 -1.88
N TYR A 50 20.61 -12.39 -2.79
CA TYR A 50 21.61 -13.42 -2.51
C TYR A 50 22.87 -13.25 -3.35
N GLU A 51 22.74 -12.74 -4.58
CA GLU A 51 23.88 -12.34 -5.41
C GLU A 51 23.60 -10.98 -6.03
N LYS A 52 24.52 -10.03 -5.83
CA LYS A 52 24.40 -8.65 -6.30
C LYS A 52 25.75 -8.08 -6.72
N GLN A 53 25.74 -7.11 -7.62
CA GLN A 53 26.96 -6.53 -8.17
C GLN A 53 26.76 -5.06 -8.48
N ASP A 54 27.76 -4.25 -8.15
CA ASP A 54 27.75 -2.80 -8.36
C ASP A 54 28.41 -2.43 -9.68
N PHE A 55 27.73 -1.57 -10.41
CA PHE A 55 28.15 -0.92 -11.64
C PHE A 55 28.28 0.57 -11.31
N VAL A 56 29.47 1.13 -11.48
CA VAL A 56 29.75 2.52 -11.09
C VAL A 56 30.22 3.30 -12.31
N ALA A 57 29.60 4.45 -12.54
CA ALA A 57 30.10 5.48 -13.43
C ALA A 57 30.62 6.66 -12.58
N TYR A 58 31.85 7.10 -12.81
CA TYR A 58 32.46 8.29 -12.19
C TYR A 58 32.04 9.58 -12.89
N ARG A 59 30.75 9.65 -13.17
CA ARG A 59 30.03 10.80 -13.73
C ARG A 59 28.56 10.63 -13.36
N ASN A 60 27.85 11.74 -13.20
CA ASN A 60 26.40 11.69 -13.10
C ASN A 60 25.82 11.35 -14.48
N THR A 61 25.22 10.16 -14.58
CA THR A 61 24.63 9.63 -15.82
C THR A 61 23.43 8.72 -15.52
N SER A 62 22.78 8.20 -16.55
CA SER A 62 21.60 7.34 -16.40
C SER A 62 21.94 5.95 -15.87
N ILE A 63 20.92 5.27 -15.33
CA ILE A 63 21.01 3.87 -14.91
C ILE A 63 21.42 3.00 -16.10
N ASP A 64 20.78 3.17 -17.26
CA ASP A 64 21.08 2.39 -18.47
C ASP A 64 22.52 2.59 -18.94
N SER A 65 23.02 3.84 -18.96
CA SER A 65 24.41 4.10 -19.37
C SER A 65 25.40 3.46 -18.40
N THR A 66 25.12 3.50 -17.10
CA THR A 66 25.95 2.87 -16.07
C THR A 66 25.99 1.35 -16.22
N LEU A 67 24.85 0.72 -16.55
CA LEU A 67 24.77 -0.73 -16.78
C LEU A 67 25.46 -1.17 -18.09
N MET A 68 25.36 -0.36 -19.15
CA MET A 68 25.94 -0.70 -20.46
C MET A 68 27.45 -0.47 -20.53
N ASN A 69 27.96 0.57 -19.88
CA ASN A 69 29.37 0.95 -19.93
C ASN A 69 29.84 1.55 -18.59
N PRO A 70 29.98 0.72 -17.53
CA PRO A 70 30.48 1.17 -16.25
C PRO A 70 31.96 1.53 -16.33
N ASP A 71 32.38 2.51 -15.53
CA ASP A 71 33.81 2.81 -15.34
C ASP A 71 34.45 1.81 -14.36
N TYR A 72 33.65 1.29 -13.44
CA TYR A 72 34.05 0.25 -12.49
C TYR A 72 32.93 -0.78 -12.28
N LEU A 73 33.33 -2.04 -12.23
CA LEU A 73 32.46 -3.17 -11.95
C LEU A 73 33.01 -3.91 -10.73
N SER A 74 32.22 -3.99 -9.65
CA SER A 74 32.63 -4.70 -8.45
C SER A 74 32.64 -6.21 -8.64
N GLU A 75 33.30 -6.92 -7.72
CA GLU A 75 33.10 -8.37 -7.59
C GLU A 75 31.66 -8.67 -7.16
N ILE A 76 31.18 -9.87 -7.50
CA ILE A 76 29.85 -10.32 -7.08
C ILE A 76 29.83 -10.51 -5.57
N ASP A 77 28.98 -9.75 -4.89
CA ASP A 77 28.68 -9.89 -3.47
C ASP A 77 27.60 -10.95 -3.26
N ARG A 78 27.94 -11.99 -2.49
CA ARG A 78 27.08 -13.14 -2.17
C ARG A 78 26.43 -13.09 -0.78
N SER A 79 26.56 -11.96 -0.08
CA SER A 79 25.92 -11.78 1.23
C SER A 79 24.41 -11.66 1.10
N LYS A 80 23.69 -12.24 2.07
CA LYS A 80 22.24 -12.16 2.14
C LYS A 80 21.83 -10.78 2.66
N THR A 81 21.01 -10.09 1.88
CA THR A 81 20.38 -8.82 2.30
C THR A 81 18.89 -8.89 2.06
N LYS A 82 18.08 -8.40 3.00
CA LYS A 82 16.63 -8.41 2.91
C LYS A 82 16.07 -7.02 3.16
N TYR A 83 15.13 -6.62 2.31
CA TYR A 83 14.35 -5.41 2.45
C TYR A 83 12.87 -5.78 2.61
N VAL A 84 12.22 -5.19 3.60
CA VAL A 84 10.77 -5.31 3.81
C VAL A 84 10.18 -3.92 3.62
N PHE A 85 9.58 -3.70 2.46
CA PHE A 85 8.87 -2.46 2.15
C PHE A 85 7.44 -2.57 2.64
N ASP A 86 7.08 -1.74 3.62
CA ASP A 86 5.71 -1.52 4.03
C ASP A 86 5.17 -0.32 3.25
N LEU A 87 4.37 -0.58 2.22
CA LEU A 87 3.83 0.46 1.34
C LEU A 87 2.69 1.23 2.02
N THR A 88 2.07 0.66 3.05
CA THR A 88 1.03 1.32 3.84
C THR A 88 1.67 2.32 4.80
N GLU A 89 2.64 1.87 5.58
CA GLU A 89 3.37 2.70 6.54
C GLU A 89 4.46 3.56 5.89
N LYS A 90 4.74 3.34 4.60
CA LYS A 90 5.79 4.03 3.82
C LYS A 90 7.16 3.91 4.49
N THR A 91 7.54 2.68 4.83
CA THR A 91 8.86 2.39 5.39
C THR A 91 9.54 1.21 4.69
N SER A 92 10.87 1.15 4.82
CA SER A 92 11.68 0.01 4.42
C SER A 92 12.51 -0.45 5.61
N ALA A 93 12.27 -1.67 6.08
CA ALA A 93 13.14 -2.32 7.05
C ALA A 93 14.24 -3.11 6.33
N PHE A 94 15.49 -2.87 6.72
CA PHE A 94 16.67 -3.49 6.15
C PHE A 94 17.27 -4.51 7.12
N PHE A 95 17.64 -5.66 6.58
CA PHE A 95 18.28 -6.76 7.29
C PHE A 95 19.52 -7.22 6.53
N ARG A 96 20.59 -7.53 7.26
CA ARG A 96 21.82 -8.14 6.73
C ARG A 96 22.00 -9.49 7.42
N GLU A 97 22.14 -10.56 6.65
CA GLU A 97 22.25 -11.92 7.19
C GLU A 97 21.12 -12.23 8.21
N ASP A 98 19.89 -11.81 7.88
CA ASP A 98 18.68 -11.89 8.71
C ASP A 98 18.69 -11.06 10.02
N GLU A 99 19.78 -10.37 10.34
CA GLU A 99 19.85 -9.43 11.46
C GLU A 99 19.25 -8.08 11.06
N PHE A 100 18.36 -7.55 11.91
CA PHE A 100 17.78 -6.21 11.70
C PHE A 100 18.85 -5.14 11.80
N ALA A 101 18.92 -4.27 10.78
CA ALA A 101 19.91 -3.20 10.72
C ALA A 101 19.27 -1.81 10.87
N SER A 102 18.20 -1.53 10.13
CA SER A 102 17.56 -0.22 10.17
C SER A 102 16.14 -0.23 9.62
N ILE A 103 15.41 0.86 9.86
CA ILE A 103 14.16 1.17 9.18
C ILE A 103 14.23 2.62 8.67
N LEU A 104 13.86 2.82 7.40
CA LEU A 104 13.94 4.12 6.75
C LEU A 104 12.59 4.49 6.11
N PRO A 105 12.21 5.78 6.12
CA PRO A 105 11.03 6.24 5.41
C PRO A 105 11.24 6.13 3.89
N ILE A 106 10.16 5.85 3.16
CA ILE A 106 10.19 5.72 1.71
C ILE A 106 9.08 6.54 1.04
N ALA A 107 9.32 6.89 -0.22
CA ALA A 107 8.26 7.17 -1.18
C ALA A 107 8.25 6.04 -2.21
N PHE A 108 7.11 5.81 -2.86
CA PHE A 108 7.06 4.86 -3.96
C PHE A 108 6.08 5.34 -5.02
N GLU A 109 6.35 4.93 -6.25
CA GLU A 109 5.53 5.22 -7.41
C GLU A 109 5.40 3.95 -8.26
N LYS A 110 4.19 3.67 -8.69
CA LYS A 110 3.92 2.60 -9.66
C LYS A 110 4.11 3.18 -11.06
N ILE A 111 5.26 2.90 -11.68
CA ILE A 111 5.59 3.38 -13.04
C ILE A 111 4.69 2.70 -14.07
N SER A 112 4.43 1.41 -13.88
CA SER A 112 3.54 0.61 -14.74
C SER A 112 2.90 -0.52 -13.94
N GLU A 113 2.03 -1.32 -14.57
CA GLU A 113 1.37 -2.46 -13.91
C GLU A 113 2.32 -3.39 -13.16
N ASN A 114 3.52 -3.61 -13.73
CA ASN A 114 4.52 -4.51 -13.20
C ASN A 114 5.78 -3.78 -12.70
N GLN A 115 5.85 -2.45 -12.74
CA GLN A 115 7.06 -1.73 -12.35
C GLN A 115 6.81 -0.81 -11.18
N LEU A 116 7.57 -1.03 -10.10
CA LEU A 116 7.55 -0.23 -8.88
C LEU A 116 8.89 0.47 -8.70
N GLN A 117 8.83 1.78 -8.50
CA GLN A 117 9.96 2.57 -8.05
C GLN A 117 9.80 2.88 -6.57
N VAL A 118 10.83 2.62 -5.78
CA VAL A 118 10.88 2.97 -4.36
C VAL A 118 12.04 3.93 -4.14
N GLN A 119 11.81 5.06 -3.50
CA GLN A 119 12.83 6.02 -3.13
C GLN A 119 12.99 6.01 -1.61
N ILE A 120 14.23 5.94 -1.14
CA ILE A 120 14.49 6.04 0.30
C ILE A 120 14.66 7.51 0.66
N LEU A 121 13.89 8.00 1.63
CA LEU A 121 13.82 9.41 1.99
C LEU A 121 14.82 9.73 3.10
N GLN A 122 16.11 9.73 2.76
CA GLN A 122 17.17 10.14 3.68
C GLN A 122 17.89 11.38 3.14
N GLU A 123 18.04 12.39 3.98
CA GLU A 123 18.66 13.66 3.60
C GLU A 123 20.08 13.45 3.04
N GLY A 124 20.38 14.13 1.93
CA GLY A 124 21.68 14.06 1.27
C GLY A 124 21.92 12.80 0.44
N LEU A 125 20.96 11.89 0.33
CA LEU A 125 21.10 10.66 -0.43
C LEU A 125 20.00 10.54 -1.50
N HIS A 126 20.41 10.41 -2.76
CA HIS A 126 19.50 10.20 -3.89
C HIS A 126 19.56 8.75 -4.35
N TYR A 127 18.90 7.86 -3.63
CA TYR A 127 18.92 6.43 -3.89
C TYR A 127 17.53 5.83 -3.88
N GLY A 128 17.38 4.77 -4.66
CA GLY A 128 16.12 4.08 -4.79
C GLY A 128 16.27 2.71 -5.42
N LEU A 129 15.15 2.06 -5.56
CA LEU A 129 15.00 0.76 -6.18
C LEU A 129 14.07 0.86 -7.37
N LEU A 130 14.43 0.15 -8.43
CA LEU A 130 13.52 -0.20 -9.51
C LEU A 130 13.27 -1.69 -9.44
N ILE A 131 12.00 -2.06 -9.32
CA ILE A 131 11.56 -3.44 -9.17
C ILE A 131 10.63 -3.74 -10.33
N ASN A 132 11.02 -4.68 -11.18
CA ASN A 132 10.12 -5.30 -12.15
C ASN A 132 9.52 -6.56 -11.51
N LEU A 133 8.20 -6.56 -11.40
CA LEU A 133 7.35 -7.59 -10.80
C LEU A 133 6.72 -8.50 -11.86
N ASP A 134 7.10 -8.36 -13.14
CA ASP A 134 6.67 -9.24 -14.22
C ASP A 134 7.30 -10.64 -14.02
N PRO A 135 6.51 -11.71 -13.83
CA PRO A 135 7.05 -13.05 -13.62
C PRO A 135 7.95 -13.56 -14.74
N ALA A 136 7.81 -13.04 -15.96
CA ALA A 136 8.65 -13.43 -17.09
C ALA A 136 10.01 -12.72 -17.09
N GLN A 137 10.13 -11.57 -16.43
CA GLN A 137 11.31 -10.68 -16.47
C GLN A 137 11.53 -9.96 -15.13
N GLU A 138 11.43 -10.67 -14.02
CA GLU A 138 11.66 -10.07 -12.71
C GLU A 138 13.07 -9.48 -12.63
N SER A 139 13.18 -8.30 -12.04
CA SER A 139 14.48 -7.65 -11.84
C SER A 139 14.44 -6.70 -10.65
N VAL A 140 15.54 -6.64 -9.91
CA VAL A 140 15.75 -5.65 -8.86
C VAL A 140 17.04 -4.90 -9.14
N LEU A 141 16.91 -3.59 -9.25
CA LEU A 141 18.02 -2.66 -9.39
C LEU A 141 17.98 -1.67 -8.23
N TRP A 142 19.08 -1.49 -7.53
CA TRP A 142 19.28 -0.27 -6.75
C TRP A 142 20.03 0.73 -7.57
N TYR A 143 19.71 2.00 -7.38
CA TYR A 143 20.45 3.10 -7.98
C TYR A 143 20.76 4.14 -6.91
N GLY A 144 21.88 4.83 -7.08
CA GLY A 144 22.31 5.96 -6.28
C GLY A 144 22.94 7.02 -7.17
N PHE A 145 22.52 8.26 -6.99
CA PHE A 145 23.09 9.41 -7.68
C PHE A 145 23.82 10.30 -6.68
N SER A 146 25.02 10.73 -7.06
CA SER A 146 25.73 11.85 -6.45
C SER A 146 26.05 12.88 -7.53
N GLU A 147 26.65 14.01 -7.14
CA GLU A 147 27.13 15.01 -8.09
C GLU A 147 28.13 14.43 -9.11
N PHE A 148 28.93 13.45 -8.67
CA PHE A 148 30.07 12.94 -9.45
C PHE A 148 29.96 11.47 -9.81
N THR A 149 28.96 10.75 -9.32
CA THR A 149 28.85 9.31 -9.52
C THR A 149 27.41 8.87 -9.72
N THR A 150 27.23 7.90 -10.61
CA THR A 150 26.03 7.05 -10.63
C THR A 150 26.45 5.64 -10.27
N THR A 151 25.79 5.07 -9.27
CA THR A 151 25.97 3.67 -8.87
C THR A 151 24.68 2.92 -9.15
N VAL A 152 24.79 1.76 -9.78
CA VAL A 152 23.68 0.84 -9.99
C VAL A 152 24.08 -0.53 -9.46
N MET A 153 23.36 -1.05 -8.47
CA MET A 153 23.53 -2.42 -8.03
C MET A 153 22.48 -3.28 -8.70
N LYS A 154 22.93 -4.28 -9.47
CA LYS A 154 22.06 -5.27 -10.09
C LYS A 154 22.00 -6.53 -9.23
N ALA A 155 20.79 -6.96 -8.90
CA ALA A 155 20.58 -8.29 -8.32
C ALA A 155 20.62 -9.36 -9.42
N HIS A 156 21.44 -10.39 -9.21
CA HIS A 156 21.55 -11.55 -10.09
C HIS A 156 20.79 -12.76 -9.54
N GLN A 157 20.73 -12.89 -8.21
CA GLN A 157 19.94 -13.91 -7.53
C GLN A 157 19.13 -13.27 -6.39
N PHE A 158 17.81 -13.38 -6.45
CA PHE A 158 16.90 -12.77 -5.49
C PHE A 158 15.57 -13.53 -5.39
N LYS A 159 14.75 -13.18 -4.38
CA LYS A 159 13.36 -13.61 -4.24
C LYS A 159 12.47 -12.41 -3.91
N LEU A 160 11.27 -12.40 -4.50
CA LEU A 160 10.25 -11.39 -4.27
C LEU A 160 9.03 -12.04 -3.62
N PHE A 161 8.53 -11.44 -2.54
CA PHE A 161 7.29 -11.87 -1.89
C PHE A 161 6.33 -10.70 -1.79
N LYS A 162 5.15 -10.86 -2.38
CA LYS A 162 4.03 -9.93 -2.21
C LYS A 162 3.21 -10.45 -1.03
N CYS A 163 3.38 -9.79 0.10
CA CYS A 163 2.66 -10.05 1.32
C CYS A 163 1.50 -9.06 1.42
N GLY A 164 0.48 -9.52 2.12
CA GLY A 164 -0.79 -8.90 2.04
C GLY A 164 -1.66 -9.25 3.23
#